data_AF-A0A9W9I715-F1
#
_entry.id   AF-A0A9W9I715-F1
#
_cell.length_a   1.000
_cell.length_b   1.000
_cell.length_c   1.000
_cell.angle_alpha   90.00
_cell.angle_beta   90.00
_cell.angle_gamma   90.00
#
_symmetry.space_group_name_H-M   'P 1'
#
loop_
_entity.id
_entity.type
_entity.pdbx_description
1 polymer ?
#
loop_
_entity_poly.entity_id
_entity_poly.type
_entity_poly.pdbx_seq_one_letter_code
_entity_poly.pdbx_strand_id
1 'polypeptide(L)'
;MTQLRKSYFWSPSTWKLRLKHGSRTQSTTSTAEEFHSAHSFILNNHIDPMKNPVEERSEAVPRYSSSVYSEHEDACSPVLRLSNNKNKKEDLTGCLKRKMKSLTAPNQMAPNRRHSRPYAVSSGEWVLVPTTESSLGRIGQVLSLDDLTEMQFSYHFDTALKVFIKVYAMAKVMEVAFLSYGCELDNAETGLQYWIKHAEAEVRTNSLAVLIEVVENLFYALYSRVIIEMAGIELCALFKLQLRPAVGSRQFFLPDANHMYRLLLACKDNLDDTNVCESLQEGVVHQWQEGFLRRLALKEIEKGFNPDDMLGYRRFAQSIVSDPTCAYVAKWRSLVPFFDTIPSEILAVMSEKWFTVLPKVVLPDDVPSGQLPFVDLKRANPMQWEKEIILDYRLATLGKLEGRSIGEERRDDPKIRLLSLARCRKCICTSVCLCSWACTYRVKSACPCSERHVRIMMARRCKETGPFDFTIRANTAARACWEGLAMLRRDVKDDTILLEWREAFEVFELTIQKERWAD
;
A
#
# COMPACT_ATOMS: atom_id res chain seq x y z
N MET A 1 -23.84 38.13 36.04
CA MET A 1 -24.90 37.34 36.70
C MET A 1 -25.97 37.02 35.66
N THR A 2 -25.80 35.95 34.89
CA THR A 2 -26.32 34.57 35.12
C THR A 2 -27.83 34.43 34.92
N GLN A 3 -28.21 33.80 33.81
CA GLN A 3 -29.03 32.59 33.87
C GLN A 3 -28.83 31.71 32.63
N LEU A 4 -28.45 30.46 32.90
CA LEU A 4 -28.25 29.36 31.96
C LEU A 4 -29.58 28.87 31.38
N ARG A 5 -29.57 28.44 30.10
CA ARG A 5 -30.50 27.41 29.61
C ARG A 5 -29.72 26.21 29.08
N LYS A 6 -29.97 25.07 29.72
CA LYS A 6 -29.39 23.76 29.49
C LYS A 6 -29.80 23.22 28.11
N SER A 7 -28.82 22.77 27.34
CA SER A 7 -28.99 21.93 26.15
C SER A 7 -29.36 20.51 26.57
N TYR A 8 -30.41 19.96 25.97
CA TYR A 8 -30.82 18.58 26.19
C TYR A 8 -29.83 17.63 25.50
N PHE A 9 -29.15 16.84 26.33
CA PHE A 9 -28.45 15.60 25.97
C PHE A 9 -29.45 14.60 25.38
N TRP A 10 -29.10 13.96 24.25
CA TRP A 10 -29.88 12.84 23.70
C TRP A 10 -29.06 11.54 23.83
N SER A 11 -29.73 10.53 24.39
CA SER A 11 -29.18 9.29 24.94
C SER A 11 -28.87 8.22 23.87
N PRO A 12 -27.81 7.38 24.03
CA PRO A 12 -27.42 6.26 23.14
C PRO A 12 -28.41 5.08 23.00
N SER A 13 -29.66 5.22 23.45
CA SER A 13 -30.56 4.09 23.71
C SER A 13 -31.52 3.72 22.56
N THR A 14 -31.56 4.48 21.46
CA THR A 14 -32.51 4.24 20.36
C THR A 14 -32.06 3.23 19.30
N TRP A 15 -30.78 2.85 19.27
CA TRP A 15 -30.26 1.86 18.30
C TRP A 15 -30.43 0.39 18.75
N LYS A 16 -30.60 0.12 20.06
CA LYS A 16 -30.78 -1.25 20.60
C LYS A 16 -32.14 -1.89 20.30
N LEU A 17 -33.12 -1.13 19.78
CA LEU A 17 -34.50 -1.61 19.60
C LEU A 17 -34.81 -2.20 18.22
N ARG A 18 -33.93 -2.06 17.22
CA ARG A 18 -34.14 -2.63 15.87
C ARG A 18 -33.60 -4.04 15.64
N LEU A 19 -32.89 -4.64 16.60
CA LEU A 19 -32.36 -6.02 16.52
C LEU A 19 -33.08 -7.03 17.42
N LYS A 20 -34.19 -6.65 18.08
CA LYS A 20 -34.87 -7.48 19.10
C LYS A 20 -36.24 -8.06 18.73
N HIS A 21 -36.63 -8.04 17.45
CA HIS A 21 -37.81 -8.77 16.99
C HIS A 21 -37.43 -9.96 16.10
N GLY A 22 -37.35 -11.11 16.76
CA GLY A 22 -37.13 -12.44 16.19
C GLY A 22 -37.00 -13.47 17.31
N SER A 23 -38.05 -13.64 18.13
CA SER A 23 -38.12 -14.65 19.20
C SER A 23 -38.01 -16.06 18.60
N ARG A 24 -37.02 -16.89 18.97
CA ARG A 24 -36.96 -17.78 20.14
C ARG A 24 -38.07 -18.86 20.17
N THR A 25 -37.73 -20.07 19.71
CA THR A 25 -38.13 -21.34 20.34
C THR A 25 -37.15 -22.47 20.01
N GLN A 26 -36.70 -23.15 21.08
CA GLN A 26 -36.24 -24.56 21.18
C GLN A 26 -34.92 -25.05 20.53
N SER A 27 -33.95 -25.27 21.43
CA SER A 27 -33.17 -26.50 21.68
C SER A 27 -32.37 -27.21 20.57
N THR A 28 -31.12 -27.52 20.96
CA THR A 28 -30.19 -28.57 20.49
C THR A 28 -29.48 -28.41 19.14
N THR A 29 -28.15 -28.58 19.23
CA THR A 29 -27.14 -28.82 18.17
C THR A 29 -26.89 -27.72 17.12
N SER A 30 -25.84 -26.91 17.34
CA SER A 30 -25.28 -26.04 16.30
C SER A 30 -24.21 -26.77 15.46
N THR A 31 -24.62 -27.09 14.24
CA THR A 31 -23.86 -27.12 12.98
C THR A 31 -22.76 -26.03 12.94
N ALA A 32 -21.52 -26.21 12.49
CA ALA A 32 -21.01 -26.79 11.25
C ALA A 32 -21.60 -26.12 10.00
N GLU A 33 -21.27 -24.86 9.75
CA GLU A 33 -21.25 -24.21 8.43
C GLU A 33 -20.79 -22.75 8.58
N GLU A 34 -19.57 -22.46 8.07
CA GLU A 34 -19.11 -21.16 7.51
C GLU A 34 -17.59 -21.25 7.28
N PHE A 35 -17.16 -22.21 6.44
CA PHE A 35 -15.81 -22.25 5.85
C PHE A 35 -15.86 -23.10 4.58
N HIS A 36 -16.37 -22.52 3.48
CA HIS A 36 -16.12 -22.98 2.11
C HIS A 36 -15.95 -21.72 1.25
N SER A 37 -14.72 -21.36 0.91
CA SER A 37 -14.03 -21.72 -0.35
C SER A 37 -14.71 -21.11 -1.57
N ALA A 38 -14.13 -20.00 -2.05
CA ALA A 38 -14.48 -19.34 -3.30
C ALA A 38 -13.37 -19.54 -4.33
N HIS A 39 -12.95 -20.77 -4.63
CA HIS A 39 -12.06 -21.03 -5.77
C HIS A 39 -12.29 -22.44 -6.35
N SER A 40 -13.20 -22.53 -7.31
CA SER A 40 -13.26 -23.67 -8.22
C SER A 40 -14.03 -23.27 -9.47
N PHE A 41 -13.32 -22.88 -10.54
CA PHE A 41 -13.79 -23.02 -11.92
C PHE A 41 -12.64 -22.73 -12.90
N ILE A 42 -11.94 -23.79 -13.34
CA ILE A 42 -11.25 -23.84 -14.64
C ILE A 42 -11.30 -25.30 -15.12
N LEU A 43 -12.01 -25.57 -16.22
CA LEU A 43 -11.43 -25.94 -17.53
C LEU A 43 -12.50 -26.57 -18.43
N ASN A 44 -12.69 -26.01 -19.63
CA ASN A 44 -12.53 -26.72 -20.90
C ASN A 44 -12.92 -25.79 -22.05
N ASN A 45 -11.97 -25.47 -22.93
CA ASN A 45 -12.11 -25.81 -24.34
C ASN A 45 -10.79 -25.67 -25.11
N HIS A 46 -10.69 -26.56 -26.08
CA HIS A 46 -9.56 -26.89 -26.93
C HIS A 46 -9.14 -25.79 -27.92
N ILE A 47 -7.88 -25.95 -28.35
CA ILE A 47 -7.04 -25.23 -29.30
C ILE A 47 -7.57 -25.30 -30.76
N ASP A 48 -7.45 -24.22 -31.54
CA ASP A 48 -6.68 -24.22 -32.80
C ASP A 48 -6.26 -22.80 -33.29
N PRO A 49 -5.09 -22.65 -33.95
CA PRO A 49 -4.41 -21.37 -34.19
C PRO A 49 -4.56 -20.86 -35.64
N MET A 50 -4.61 -19.53 -35.82
CA MET A 50 -4.03 -18.76 -36.94
C MET A 50 -4.76 -17.43 -37.09
N LYS A 51 -4.07 -16.33 -36.77
CA LYS A 51 -3.98 -15.10 -37.57
C LYS A 51 -3.23 -14.03 -36.76
N ASN A 52 -2.02 -13.71 -37.19
CA ASN A 52 -1.36 -12.46 -36.83
C ASN A 52 -2.14 -11.29 -37.46
N PRO A 53 -2.33 -10.18 -36.73
CA PRO A 53 -2.31 -8.87 -37.34
C PRO A 53 -1.09 -8.08 -36.88
N VAL A 54 -0.53 -7.38 -37.85
CA VAL A 54 0.57 -6.43 -37.76
C VAL A 54 0.20 -5.33 -36.76
N GLU A 55 0.97 -5.19 -35.68
CA GLU A 55 0.88 -4.05 -34.76
C GLU A 55 1.64 -2.86 -35.36
N GLU A 56 0.89 -1.83 -35.76
CA GLU A 56 1.40 -0.47 -35.89
C GLU A 56 1.94 -0.01 -34.52
N ARG A 57 3.24 0.32 -34.47
CA ARG A 57 3.89 0.95 -33.32
C ARG A 57 3.26 2.34 -33.08
N SER A 58 2.23 2.36 -32.25
CA SER A 58 1.79 3.55 -31.52
C SER A 58 2.94 4.05 -30.64
N GLU A 59 3.28 5.34 -30.73
CA GLU A 59 4.21 6.01 -29.81
C GLU A 59 3.68 5.83 -28.37
N ALA A 60 4.29 4.92 -27.62
CA ALA A 60 3.85 4.59 -26.28
C ALA A 60 4.10 5.78 -25.35
N VAL A 61 3.02 6.45 -24.94
CA VAL A 61 3.05 7.42 -23.83
C VAL A 61 3.60 6.70 -22.60
N PRO A 62 4.66 7.22 -21.94
CA PRO A 62 5.27 6.56 -20.79
C PRO A 62 4.24 6.36 -19.68
N ARG A 63 4.21 5.15 -19.09
CA ARG A 63 3.35 4.84 -17.94
C ARG A 63 4.20 4.40 -16.77
N TYR A 64 3.67 4.57 -15.56
CA TYR A 64 4.29 3.99 -14.37
C TYR A 64 4.40 2.46 -14.48
N SER A 65 3.45 1.80 -15.15
CA SER A 65 3.43 0.35 -15.36
C SER A 65 4.40 -0.15 -16.44
N SER A 66 4.90 0.71 -17.33
CA SER A 66 5.96 0.33 -18.26
C SER A 66 7.30 0.37 -17.53
N SER A 67 7.68 -0.75 -16.94
CA SER A 67 9.07 -1.01 -16.58
C SER A 67 9.95 -0.79 -17.82
N VAL A 68 11.09 -0.09 -17.68
CA VAL A 68 12.07 0.02 -18.79
C VAL A 68 12.62 -1.37 -19.20
N TYR A 69 12.27 -2.41 -18.44
CA TYR A 69 12.55 -3.81 -18.71
C TYR A 69 11.29 -4.55 -19.15
N SER A 70 11.15 -4.75 -20.45
CA SER A 70 10.72 -6.07 -20.93
C SER A 70 11.97 -6.95 -20.96
N GLU A 71 11.87 -8.23 -20.56
CA GLU A 71 13.00 -9.17 -20.37
C GLU A 71 13.83 -9.48 -21.66
N HIS A 72 13.66 -8.70 -22.73
CA HIS A 72 14.28 -8.93 -24.04
C HIS A 72 14.93 -7.72 -24.72
N GLU A 73 15.27 -6.63 -24.01
CA GLU A 73 16.12 -5.59 -24.61
C GLU A 73 17.38 -5.30 -23.80
N ASP A 74 18.51 -5.61 -24.43
CA ASP A 74 19.84 -5.23 -24.00
C ASP A 74 19.95 -3.71 -23.85
N ALA A 75 20.63 -3.30 -22.79
CA ALA A 75 20.96 -1.91 -22.53
C ALA A 75 21.74 -1.31 -23.71
N CYS A 76 21.33 -0.10 -24.12
CA CYS A 76 22.09 0.83 -24.95
C CYS A 76 22.61 0.26 -26.29
N SER A 77 21.72 0.10 -27.27
CA SER A 77 22.14 0.12 -28.67
C SER A 77 22.22 1.56 -29.19
N PRO A 78 23.28 1.95 -29.94
CA PRO A 78 23.41 3.30 -30.47
C PRO A 78 22.38 3.50 -31.59
N VAL A 79 21.41 4.39 -31.38
CA VAL A 79 20.56 4.84 -32.48
C VAL A 79 21.45 5.64 -33.44
N LEU A 80 21.72 5.02 -34.59
CA LEU A 80 22.36 5.64 -35.74
C LEU A 80 21.62 6.93 -36.11
N ARG A 81 22.36 8.04 -36.12
CA ARG A 81 21.90 9.32 -36.68
C ARG A 81 21.50 9.11 -38.13
N LEU A 82 20.24 9.38 -38.48
CA LEU A 82 19.87 9.70 -39.85
C LEU A 82 19.81 11.22 -40.05
N SER A 83 20.49 11.62 -41.11
CA SER A 83 20.76 12.98 -41.55
C SER A 83 19.51 13.79 -41.87
N ASN A 84 19.63 15.10 -41.62
CA ASN A 84 18.78 16.18 -42.11
C ASN A 84 18.23 15.96 -43.53
N ASN A 85 16.96 16.32 -43.73
CA ASN A 85 16.58 17.10 -44.90
C ASN A 85 15.50 18.13 -44.56
N LYS A 86 15.80 19.37 -44.95
CA LYS A 86 14.99 20.57 -44.78
C LYS A 86 13.84 20.62 -45.79
N ASN A 87 12.88 21.51 -45.46
CA ASN A 87 11.95 22.25 -46.31
C ASN A 87 10.54 21.65 -46.49
N LYS A 88 9.56 22.25 -45.82
CA LYS A 88 8.64 23.21 -46.47
C LYS A 88 7.82 23.99 -45.44
N LYS A 89 7.94 25.31 -45.51
CA LYS A 89 6.94 26.29 -45.06
C LYS A 89 5.66 26.10 -45.89
N GLU A 90 4.51 26.27 -45.26
CA GLU A 90 3.40 27.01 -45.87
C GLU A 90 2.46 27.55 -44.78
N ASP A 91 2.25 28.86 -44.84
CA ASP A 91 1.36 29.68 -44.04
C ASP A 91 -0.11 29.31 -44.28
N LEU A 92 -0.96 29.42 -43.24
CA LEU A 92 -2.33 29.89 -43.42
C LEU A 92 -2.90 30.48 -42.12
N THR A 93 -2.71 31.79 -42.01
CA THR A 93 -3.49 32.71 -41.19
C THR A 93 -4.99 32.66 -41.57
N GLY A 94 -5.87 32.59 -40.57
CA GLY A 94 -7.33 32.66 -40.76
C GLY A 94 -8.06 33.15 -39.52
N CYS A 95 -8.19 34.47 -39.42
CA CYS A 95 -8.93 35.24 -38.42
C CYS A 95 -10.43 34.90 -38.38
N LEU A 96 -11.03 34.79 -37.19
CA LEU A 96 -12.44 35.13 -36.97
C LEU A 96 -12.69 35.55 -35.50
N LYS A 97 -12.46 36.84 -35.25
CA LYS A 97 -13.09 37.57 -34.15
C LYS A 97 -14.58 37.76 -34.47
N ARG A 98 -15.49 37.31 -33.61
CA ARG A 98 -16.82 37.93 -33.47
C ARG A 98 -17.17 38.15 -32.00
N LYS A 99 -17.27 39.44 -31.69
CA LYS A 99 -17.82 40.09 -30.50
C LYS A 99 -19.35 39.97 -30.59
N MET A 100 -20.04 39.50 -29.55
CA MET A 100 -21.46 39.79 -29.39
C MET A 100 -21.81 39.93 -27.90
N LYS A 101 -22.69 40.91 -27.67
CA LYS A 101 -22.93 41.66 -26.43
C LYS A 101 -23.63 40.86 -25.32
N SER A 102 -23.21 41.14 -24.10
CA SER A 102 -24.03 41.45 -22.91
C SER A 102 -25.54 41.21 -23.03
N LEU A 103 -26.03 40.31 -22.17
CA LEU A 103 -27.37 40.32 -21.60
C LEU A 103 -27.27 39.86 -20.15
N THR A 104 -27.37 40.83 -19.25
CA THR A 104 -27.68 40.65 -17.83
C THR A 104 -29.13 40.21 -17.69
N ALA A 105 -29.38 39.11 -17.00
CA ALA A 105 -30.63 38.84 -16.30
C ALA A 105 -30.35 37.93 -15.07
N PRO A 106 -31.13 38.08 -13.99
CA PRO A 106 -30.70 37.87 -12.61
C PRO A 106 -31.14 36.51 -12.04
N ASN A 107 -30.62 36.19 -10.85
CA ASN A 107 -31.07 35.12 -9.97
C ASN A 107 -30.85 33.69 -10.49
N GLN A 108 -29.60 33.25 -10.52
CA GLN A 108 -29.34 31.83 -10.25
C GLN A 108 -29.40 31.64 -8.73
N MET A 109 -30.49 31.01 -8.28
CA MET A 109 -30.49 30.36 -6.97
C MET A 109 -29.24 29.49 -6.88
N ALA A 110 -28.53 29.58 -5.75
CA ALA A 110 -27.42 28.70 -5.45
C ALA A 110 -27.86 27.25 -5.71
N PRO A 111 -27.11 26.45 -6.48
CA PRO A 111 -27.47 25.06 -6.65
C PRO A 111 -27.45 24.44 -5.26
N ASN A 112 -28.59 23.87 -4.83
CA ASN A 112 -28.63 22.92 -3.73
C ASN A 112 -27.54 21.87 -4.01
N ARG A 113 -26.35 22.02 -3.43
CA ARG A 113 -25.25 21.08 -3.57
C ARG A 113 -25.65 19.82 -2.81
N ARG A 114 -26.41 18.96 -3.46
CA ARG A 114 -26.74 17.64 -2.93
C ARG A 114 -25.49 16.80 -3.09
N HIS A 115 -24.74 16.67 -2.00
CA HIS A 115 -23.73 15.63 -1.82
C HIS A 115 -24.40 14.28 -2.09
N SER A 116 -24.22 13.75 -3.29
CA SER A 116 -24.97 12.57 -3.76
C SER A 116 -24.05 11.41 -4.12
N ARG A 117 -22.75 11.67 -4.24
CA ARG A 117 -21.73 10.67 -4.50
C ARG A 117 -21.08 10.18 -3.19
N PRO A 118 -20.66 8.90 -3.15
CA PRO A 118 -19.73 8.43 -2.11
C PRO A 118 -18.50 9.33 -2.06
N TYR A 119 -17.96 9.55 -0.86
CA TYR A 119 -16.72 10.30 -0.73
C TYR A 119 -15.56 9.53 -1.38
N ALA A 120 -14.76 10.25 -2.15
CA ALA A 120 -13.44 9.86 -2.63
C ALA A 120 -12.51 11.07 -2.53
N VAL A 121 -11.21 10.83 -2.43
CA VAL A 121 -10.20 11.89 -2.33
C VAL A 121 -10.31 12.84 -3.51
N SER A 122 -10.26 14.13 -3.22
CA SER A 122 -10.33 15.24 -4.16
C SER A 122 -11.63 15.31 -4.94
N SER A 123 -12.70 14.76 -4.36
CA SER A 123 -14.05 14.97 -4.85
C SER A 123 -14.47 16.43 -4.63
N GLY A 124 -14.73 17.13 -5.74
CA GLY A 124 -15.01 18.58 -5.75
C GLY A 124 -16.30 18.98 -5.01
N GLU A 125 -17.13 18.01 -4.63
CA GLU A 125 -18.30 18.23 -3.77
C GLU A 125 -17.92 18.47 -2.31
N TRP A 126 -16.72 18.10 -1.87
CA TRP A 126 -16.34 18.03 -0.45
C TRP A 126 -15.23 18.99 -0.05
N VAL A 127 -14.28 19.23 -0.94
CA VAL A 127 -13.01 19.89 -0.62
C VAL A 127 -12.83 21.19 -1.38
N LEU A 128 -12.48 22.26 -0.66
CA LEU A 128 -11.83 23.42 -1.24
C LEU A 128 -10.34 23.17 -1.31
N VAL A 129 -9.83 23.20 -2.54
CA VAL A 129 -8.41 23.14 -2.82
C VAL A 129 -7.89 24.57 -2.82
N PRO A 130 -6.85 24.90 -2.03
CA PRO A 130 -6.23 26.21 -2.11
C PRO A 130 -5.73 26.45 -3.54
N THR A 131 -6.32 27.43 -4.23
CA THR A 131 -5.78 27.91 -5.51
C THR A 131 -4.51 28.69 -5.22
N THR A 132 -3.37 28.07 -5.50
CA THR A 132 -2.02 28.67 -5.69
C THR A 132 -1.59 29.77 -4.70
N GLU A 133 -0.51 29.47 -3.97
CA GLU A 133 0.42 30.39 -3.26
C GLU A 133 0.21 30.68 -1.76
N SER A 134 -0.92 30.37 -1.12
CA SER A 134 -1.05 30.62 0.32
C SER A 134 -1.31 29.36 1.15
N SER A 135 -0.30 28.97 1.91
CA SER A 135 -0.22 27.90 2.93
C SER A 135 0.13 26.49 2.44
N LEU A 136 1.40 26.12 2.67
CA LEU A 136 1.99 24.79 2.58
C LEU A 136 1.39 23.76 3.56
N GLY A 137 0.40 24.14 4.36
CA GLY A 137 0.10 23.45 5.60
C GLY A 137 -1.01 22.40 5.51
N ARG A 138 -2.08 22.64 4.75
CA ARG A 138 -3.29 21.79 4.80
C ARG A 138 -4.09 21.84 3.50
N ILE A 139 -4.32 20.68 2.90
CA ILE A 139 -5.31 20.45 1.85
C ILE A 139 -6.59 19.98 2.52
N GLY A 140 -7.75 20.13 1.87
CA GLY A 140 -8.97 19.54 2.41
C GLY A 140 -9.78 20.49 3.29
N GLN A 141 -9.75 21.81 3.06
CA GLN A 141 -10.68 22.69 3.76
C GLN A 141 -12.10 22.32 3.34
N VAL A 142 -12.84 21.68 4.24
CA VAL A 142 -14.13 21.07 3.93
C VAL A 142 -15.17 22.17 3.75
N LEU A 143 -16.01 22.04 2.71
CA LEU A 143 -17.18 22.90 2.52
C LEU A 143 -18.12 22.78 3.73
N SER A 144 -18.94 23.80 4.00
CA SER A 144 -19.89 23.75 5.14
C SER A 144 -20.78 22.49 5.03
N LEU A 145 -20.68 21.65 6.06
CA LEU A 145 -21.43 20.40 6.21
C LEU A 145 -22.72 20.59 7.02
N ASP A 146 -23.07 21.84 7.33
CA ASP A 146 -24.13 22.18 8.31
C ASP A 146 -25.55 21.82 7.80
N ASP A 147 -25.70 21.58 6.50
CA ASP A 147 -26.99 21.30 5.85
C ASP A 147 -27.31 19.79 5.68
N LEU A 148 -26.48 18.88 6.21
CA LEU A 148 -26.67 17.43 6.04
C LEU A 148 -27.73 16.85 6.99
N THR A 149 -28.64 16.03 6.45
CA THR A 149 -29.54 15.21 7.28
C THR A 149 -28.78 14.08 7.99
N GLU A 150 -29.31 13.57 9.12
CA GLU A 150 -28.67 12.49 9.89
C GLU A 150 -28.36 11.23 9.06
N MET A 151 -29.27 10.86 8.14
CA MET A 151 -29.07 9.71 7.25
C MET A 151 -27.95 9.97 6.23
N GLN A 152 -27.89 11.17 5.67
CA GLN A 152 -26.82 11.56 4.74
C GLN A 152 -25.48 11.62 5.46
N PHE A 153 -25.43 12.24 6.63
CA PHE A 153 -24.23 12.28 7.45
C PHE A 153 -23.69 10.87 7.72
N SER A 154 -24.54 9.93 8.17
CA SER A 154 -24.12 8.56 8.42
C SER A 154 -23.59 7.85 7.17
N TYR A 155 -24.24 8.05 6.01
CA TYR A 155 -23.81 7.44 4.76
C TYR A 155 -22.46 8.00 4.30
N HIS A 156 -22.30 9.33 4.29
CA HIS A 156 -21.06 9.98 3.88
C HIS A 156 -19.92 9.66 4.83
N PHE A 157 -20.21 9.60 6.13
CA PHE A 157 -19.25 9.20 7.14
C PHE A 157 -18.74 7.77 6.94
N ASP A 158 -19.62 6.81 6.64
CA ASP A 158 -19.21 5.43 6.32
C ASP A 158 -18.31 5.38 5.06
N THR A 159 -18.66 6.13 4.02
CA THR A 159 -17.83 6.18 2.79
C THR A 159 -16.47 6.81 3.05
N ALA A 160 -16.40 7.92 3.79
CA ALA A 160 -15.14 8.56 4.18
C ALA A 160 -14.29 7.65 5.07
N LEU A 161 -14.91 6.91 5.98
CA LEU A 161 -14.22 5.94 6.83
C LEU A 161 -13.61 4.79 6.03
N LYS A 162 -14.30 4.29 5.00
CA LYS A 162 -13.75 3.24 4.12
C LYS A 162 -12.51 3.73 3.37
N VAL A 163 -12.53 4.96 2.86
CA VAL A 163 -11.36 5.57 2.21
C VAL A 163 -10.24 5.79 3.22
N PHE A 164 -10.55 6.29 4.42
CA PHE A 164 -9.60 6.44 5.52
C PHE A 164 -8.89 5.13 5.85
N ILE A 165 -9.63 4.03 6.04
CA ILE A 165 -9.07 2.72 6.35
C ILE A 165 -8.07 2.28 5.27
N LYS A 166 -8.44 2.40 3.99
CA LYS A 166 -7.57 2.02 2.87
C LYS A 166 -6.29 2.87 2.82
N VAL A 167 -6.43 4.19 2.84
CA VAL A 167 -5.30 5.13 2.74
C VAL A 167 -4.38 4.97 3.96
N TYR A 168 -4.94 4.85 5.16
CA TYR A 168 -4.18 4.63 6.38
C TYR A 168 -3.45 3.29 6.38
N ALA A 169 -4.10 2.20 5.97
CA ALA A 169 -3.47 0.88 5.86
C ALA A 169 -2.27 0.93 4.90
N MET A 170 -2.43 1.53 3.71
CA MET A 170 -1.32 1.70 2.76
C MET A 170 -0.20 2.56 3.35
N ALA A 171 -0.53 3.69 3.97
CA ALA A 171 0.45 4.59 4.58
C ALA A 171 1.26 3.89 5.67
N LYS A 172 0.58 3.13 6.55
CA LYS A 172 1.21 2.44 7.66
C LYS A 172 2.08 1.27 7.21
N VAL A 173 1.64 0.50 6.22
CA VAL A 173 2.46 -0.56 5.62
C VAL A 173 3.67 0.02 4.89
N MET A 174 3.50 1.13 4.17
CA MET A 174 4.60 1.82 3.50
C MET A 174 5.59 2.45 4.48
N GLU A 175 5.14 2.98 5.62
CA GLU A 175 6.03 3.45 6.70
C GLU A 175 6.98 2.33 7.13
N VAL A 176 6.45 1.13 7.43
CA VAL A 176 7.26 -0.03 7.81
C VAL A 176 8.22 -0.44 6.67
N ALA A 177 7.74 -0.44 5.43
CA ALA A 177 8.57 -0.74 4.27
C ALA A 177 9.73 0.24 4.16
N PHE A 178 9.45 1.54 4.16
CA PHE A 178 10.44 2.62 4.09
C PHE A 178 11.48 2.51 5.22
N LEU A 179 11.04 2.36 6.47
CA LEU A 179 11.94 2.21 7.61
C LEU A 179 12.82 0.95 7.48
N SER A 180 12.29 -0.15 6.95
CA SER A 180 13.05 -1.39 6.76
C SER A 180 14.27 -1.20 5.83
N TYR A 181 14.15 -0.37 4.79
CA TYR A 181 15.25 0.00 3.89
C TYR A 181 16.11 1.17 4.41
N GLY A 182 15.81 1.68 5.60
CA GLY A 182 16.50 2.83 6.18
C GLY A 182 16.10 4.16 5.54
N CYS A 183 14.92 4.26 4.94
CA CYS A 183 14.39 5.52 4.48
C CYS A 183 14.01 6.38 5.67
N GLU A 184 14.43 7.64 5.65
CA GLU A 184 14.01 8.61 6.64
C GLU A 184 12.60 9.12 6.32
N LEU A 185 11.74 9.15 7.34
CA LEU A 185 10.39 9.71 7.28
C LEU A 185 10.37 11.01 8.08
N ASP A 186 9.97 12.09 7.41
CA ASP A 186 9.98 13.43 7.98
C ASP A 186 8.68 13.72 8.74
N ASN A 187 8.81 14.40 9.89
CA ASN A 187 7.69 14.90 10.69
C ASN A 187 7.24 16.31 10.27
N ALA A 188 7.63 16.77 9.08
CA ALA A 188 7.15 18.05 8.54
C ALA A 188 5.66 17.95 8.15
N GLU A 189 4.97 19.07 8.00
CA GLU A 189 3.54 19.11 7.64
C GLU A 189 3.24 18.46 6.27
N THR A 190 4.19 18.39 5.35
CA THR A 190 4.05 17.63 4.09
C THR A 190 4.57 16.18 4.18
N GLY A 191 5.01 15.78 5.36
CA GLY A 191 5.69 14.50 5.61
C GLY A 191 4.72 13.37 5.94
N LEU A 192 5.04 12.17 5.46
CA LEU A 192 4.19 10.98 5.67
C LEU A 192 4.04 10.64 7.16
N GLN A 193 5.12 10.74 7.94
CA GLN A 193 5.11 10.41 9.37
C GLN A 193 4.18 11.32 10.16
N TYR A 194 4.13 12.61 9.80
CA TYR A 194 3.28 13.60 10.44
C TYR A 194 1.80 13.22 10.30
N TRP A 195 1.35 12.94 9.07
CA TRP A 195 -0.04 12.60 8.81
C TRP A 195 -0.44 11.20 9.31
N ILE A 196 0.49 10.25 9.38
CA ILE A 196 0.23 8.97 10.05
C ILE A 196 -0.09 9.18 11.53
N LYS A 197 0.73 9.97 12.24
CA LYS A 197 0.49 10.28 13.66
C LYS A 197 -0.81 11.05 13.86
N HIS A 198 -1.12 11.96 12.95
CA HIS A 198 -2.36 12.71 13.02
C HIS A 198 -3.59 11.81 12.76
N ALA A 199 -3.50 10.88 11.81
CA ALA A 199 -4.55 9.88 11.56
C ALA A 199 -4.76 8.94 12.74
N GLU A 200 -3.70 8.56 13.45
CA GLU A 200 -3.80 7.78 14.69
C GLU A 200 -4.48 8.55 15.82
N ALA A 201 -4.17 9.84 15.98
CA ALA A 201 -4.80 10.69 16.99
C ALA A 201 -6.30 10.89 16.72
N GLU A 202 -6.68 11.03 15.45
CA GLU A 202 -8.06 11.29 15.03
C GLU A 202 -8.86 10.03 14.69
N VAL A 203 -8.35 8.82 14.97
CA VAL A 203 -9.04 7.55 14.62
C VAL A 203 -10.43 7.43 15.25
N ARG A 204 -10.64 8.04 16.43
CA ARG A 204 -11.92 8.07 17.15
C ARG A 204 -12.80 9.26 16.79
N THR A 205 -12.39 10.09 15.83
CA THR A 205 -13.15 11.29 15.46
C THR A 205 -14.52 10.92 14.93
N ASN A 206 -15.54 11.65 15.39
CA ASN A 206 -16.90 11.60 14.84
C ASN A 206 -17.19 12.81 13.95
N SER A 207 -16.19 13.66 13.71
CA SER A 207 -16.32 14.79 12.79
C SER A 207 -15.97 14.36 11.37
N LEU A 208 -16.95 14.45 10.47
CA LEU A 208 -16.74 14.19 9.05
C LEU A 208 -15.70 15.14 8.44
N ALA A 209 -15.70 16.41 8.86
CA ALA A 209 -14.74 17.40 8.38
C ALA A 209 -13.29 17.01 8.71
N VAL A 210 -13.05 16.65 9.98
CA VAL A 210 -11.71 16.24 10.45
C VAL A 210 -11.28 14.96 9.74
N LEU A 211 -12.18 13.99 9.58
CA LEU A 211 -11.88 12.76 8.86
C LEU A 211 -11.46 13.04 7.41
N ILE A 212 -12.19 13.89 6.70
CA ILE A 212 -11.86 14.28 5.31
C ILE A 212 -10.50 14.98 5.25
N GLU A 213 -10.26 15.98 6.11
CA GLU A 213 -8.97 16.69 6.18
C GLU A 213 -7.80 15.73 6.38
N VAL A 214 -7.91 14.81 7.34
CA VAL A 214 -6.88 13.80 7.62
C VAL A 214 -6.66 12.89 6.41
N VAL A 215 -7.72 12.41 5.77
CA VAL A 215 -7.63 11.49 4.63
C VAL A 215 -6.98 12.16 3.42
N GLU A 216 -7.40 13.37 3.06
CA GLU A 216 -6.85 14.12 1.92
C GLU A 216 -5.34 14.31 2.10
N ASN A 217 -4.92 14.86 3.24
CA ASN A 217 -3.51 15.15 3.46
C ASN A 217 -2.67 13.86 3.57
N LEU A 218 -3.18 12.81 4.23
CA LEU A 218 -2.48 11.53 4.29
C LEU A 218 -2.33 10.89 2.91
N PHE A 219 -3.38 10.98 2.06
CA PHE A 219 -3.33 10.50 0.69
C PHE A 219 -2.23 11.24 -0.09
N TYR A 220 -2.21 12.57 -0.08
CA TYR A 220 -1.21 13.34 -0.81
C TYR A 220 0.21 13.13 -0.26
N ALA A 221 0.37 12.94 1.05
CA ALA A 221 1.64 12.56 1.67
C ALA A 221 2.17 11.25 1.10
N LEU A 222 1.30 10.23 1.10
CA LEU A 222 1.63 8.90 0.68
C LEU A 222 1.88 8.83 -0.82
N TYR A 223 0.98 9.39 -1.63
CA TYR A 223 1.07 9.39 -3.09
C TYR A 223 2.37 10.04 -3.55
N SER A 224 2.64 11.25 -3.07
CA SER A 224 3.86 11.99 -3.38
C SER A 224 5.10 11.18 -3.06
N ARG A 225 5.12 10.52 -1.89
CA ARG A 225 6.25 9.73 -1.44
C ARG A 225 6.43 8.45 -2.25
N VAL A 226 5.35 7.73 -2.56
CA VAL A 226 5.40 6.50 -3.37
C VAL A 226 5.98 6.80 -4.76
N ILE A 227 5.49 7.84 -5.44
CA ILE A 227 5.95 8.18 -6.79
C ILE A 227 7.45 8.52 -6.82
N ILE A 228 7.92 9.37 -5.90
CA ILE A 228 9.34 9.78 -5.92
C ILE A 228 10.27 8.63 -5.51
N GLU A 229 9.83 7.74 -4.62
CA GLU A 229 10.60 6.55 -4.23
C GLU A 229 10.61 5.49 -5.34
N MET A 230 9.53 5.34 -6.11
CA MET A 230 9.52 4.48 -7.30
C MET A 230 10.60 4.89 -8.30
N ALA A 231 10.85 6.19 -8.50
CA ALA A 231 11.94 6.67 -9.34
C ALA A 231 13.31 6.23 -8.82
N GLY A 232 13.52 6.30 -7.50
CA GLY A 232 14.74 5.83 -6.85
C GLY A 232 14.92 4.32 -6.95
N ILE A 233 13.84 3.54 -6.79
CA ILE A 233 13.87 2.08 -6.88
C ILE A 233 14.20 1.63 -8.31
N GLU A 234 13.57 2.23 -9.32
CA GLU A 234 13.85 1.89 -10.73
C GLU A 234 15.30 2.23 -11.11
N LEU A 235 15.85 3.34 -10.59
CA LEU A 235 17.27 3.67 -10.75
C LEU A 235 18.19 2.62 -10.11
N CYS A 236 17.82 2.16 -8.92
CA CYS A 236 18.54 1.09 -8.24
C CYS A 236 18.49 -0.23 -9.01
N ALA A 237 17.34 -0.57 -9.59
CA ALA A 237 17.16 -1.75 -10.41
C ALA A 237 18.03 -1.76 -11.69
N LEU A 238 18.42 -0.58 -12.22
CA LEU A 238 19.36 -0.45 -13.36
C LEU A 238 20.75 -0.97 -13.03
N PHE A 239 21.10 -0.99 -11.76
CA PHE A 239 22.35 -1.58 -11.31
C PHE A 239 22.19 -3.10 -11.19
N LYS A 240 22.63 -3.84 -12.23
CA LYS A 240 22.49 -5.31 -12.37
C LYS A 240 23.31 -6.15 -11.36
N LEU A 241 23.58 -5.63 -10.17
CA LEU A 241 24.27 -6.36 -9.10
C LEU A 241 23.26 -7.13 -8.24
N GLN A 242 23.16 -8.45 -8.44
CA GLN A 242 22.28 -9.30 -7.65
C GLN A 242 22.88 -9.59 -6.27
N LEU A 243 22.42 -8.87 -5.24
CA LEU A 243 22.63 -9.29 -3.85
C LEU A 243 21.78 -10.54 -3.60
N ARG A 244 22.42 -11.69 -3.44
CA ARG A 244 21.73 -12.93 -3.07
C ARG A 244 21.84 -13.13 -1.56
N PRO A 245 20.72 -13.48 -0.89
CA PRO A 245 20.80 -13.93 0.50
C PRO A 245 21.70 -15.15 0.61
N ALA A 246 22.44 -15.26 1.72
CA ALA A 246 23.27 -16.42 1.98
C ALA A 246 22.43 -17.70 1.96
N VAL A 247 22.86 -18.70 1.19
CA VAL A 247 22.14 -19.96 0.99
C VAL A 247 21.93 -20.64 2.34
N GLY A 248 20.67 -20.85 2.73
CA GLY A 248 20.30 -21.55 3.96
C GLY A 248 19.97 -20.65 5.16
N SER A 249 20.13 -19.33 5.04
CA SER A 249 19.60 -18.38 6.02
C SER A 249 18.07 -18.42 6.03
N ARG A 250 17.48 -18.50 7.23
CA ARG A 250 16.02 -18.40 7.47
C ARG A 250 15.61 -17.04 8.01
N GLN A 251 16.50 -16.07 7.92
CA GLN A 251 16.22 -14.71 8.33
C GLN A 251 15.21 -14.08 7.36
N PHE A 252 14.43 -13.12 7.86
CA PHE A 252 13.62 -12.27 7.01
C PHE A 252 14.53 -11.46 6.08
N PHE A 253 14.21 -11.47 4.79
CA PHE A 253 14.94 -10.73 3.76
C PHE A 253 14.00 -9.71 3.12
N LEU A 254 14.57 -8.58 2.75
CA LEU A 254 13.84 -7.56 2.00
C LEU A 254 13.74 -7.95 0.53
N PRO A 255 12.66 -7.52 -0.16
CA PRO A 255 12.58 -7.57 -1.61
C PRO A 255 13.81 -6.97 -2.29
N ASP A 256 14.13 -7.44 -3.50
CA ASP A 256 15.06 -6.68 -4.35
C ASP A 256 14.35 -5.46 -4.96
N ALA A 257 15.12 -4.55 -5.57
CA ALA A 257 14.57 -3.34 -6.17
C ALA A 257 13.46 -3.62 -7.20
N ASN A 258 13.62 -4.65 -8.06
CA ASN A 258 12.61 -5.02 -9.06
C ASN A 258 11.29 -5.45 -8.41
N HIS A 259 11.36 -6.34 -7.41
CA HIS A 259 10.16 -6.77 -6.70
C HIS A 259 9.56 -5.63 -5.88
N MET A 260 10.38 -4.78 -5.25
CA MET A 260 9.93 -3.61 -4.50
C MET A 260 9.19 -2.60 -5.40
N TYR A 261 9.66 -2.39 -6.63
CA TYR A 261 8.97 -1.54 -7.60
C TYR A 261 7.56 -2.04 -7.87
N ARG A 262 7.37 -3.35 -8.05
CA ARG A 262 6.06 -3.98 -8.26
C ARG A 262 5.14 -3.82 -7.05
N LEU A 263 5.67 -3.93 -5.83
CA LEU A 263 4.91 -3.72 -4.61
C LEU A 263 4.42 -2.27 -4.48
N LEU A 264 5.26 -1.27 -4.81
CA LEU A 264 4.88 0.14 -4.80
C LEU A 264 3.93 0.50 -5.95
N LEU A 265 4.11 -0.11 -7.12
CA LEU A 265 3.18 0.04 -8.23
C LEU A 265 1.79 -0.46 -7.83
N ALA A 266 1.68 -1.62 -7.19
CA ALA A 266 0.41 -2.11 -6.68
C ALA A 266 -0.20 -1.17 -5.60
N CYS A 267 0.62 -0.55 -4.75
CA CYS A 267 0.17 0.47 -3.80
C CYS A 267 -0.39 1.69 -4.54
N LYS A 268 0.33 2.19 -5.55
CA LYS A 268 -0.09 3.29 -6.41
C LYS A 268 -1.40 2.97 -7.14
N ASP A 269 -1.53 1.77 -7.72
CA ASP A 269 -2.74 1.37 -8.43
C ASP A 269 -3.96 1.31 -7.51
N ASN A 270 -3.78 0.96 -6.22
CA ASN A 270 -4.84 1.05 -5.22
C ASN A 270 -5.17 2.51 -4.83
N LEU A 271 -4.20 3.42 -4.87
CA LEU A 271 -4.44 4.86 -4.65
C LEU A 271 -5.17 5.50 -5.84
N ASP A 272 -4.87 5.05 -7.05
CA ASP A 272 -5.53 5.51 -8.29
C ASP A 272 -6.92 4.90 -8.51
N ASP A 273 -7.36 3.95 -7.68
CA ASP A 273 -8.72 3.40 -7.75
C ASP A 273 -9.73 4.54 -7.57
N THR A 274 -10.70 4.62 -8.48
CA THR A 274 -11.83 5.57 -8.44
C THR A 274 -12.60 5.58 -7.12
N ASN A 275 -12.59 4.47 -6.37
CA ASN A 275 -13.19 4.37 -5.05
C ASN A 275 -12.36 5.02 -3.94
N VAL A 276 -11.10 5.37 -4.22
CA VAL A 276 -10.15 6.02 -3.31
C VAL A 276 -9.92 7.46 -3.74
N CYS A 277 -9.66 7.71 -5.03
CA CYS A 277 -9.41 9.03 -5.58
C CYS A 277 -10.32 9.29 -6.81
N GLU A 278 -11.09 10.38 -6.80
CA GLU A 278 -11.93 10.75 -7.95
C GLU A 278 -11.11 11.48 -9.03
N SER A 279 -10.26 12.42 -8.61
CA SER A 279 -9.42 13.21 -9.51
C SER A 279 -8.13 13.63 -8.80
N LEU A 280 -7.00 13.08 -9.25
CA LEU A 280 -5.69 13.43 -8.71
C LEU A 280 -5.34 14.88 -9.04
N GLN A 281 -4.91 15.65 -8.03
CA GLN A 281 -4.40 17.01 -8.24
C GLN A 281 -2.89 16.98 -8.36
N GLU A 282 -2.41 16.90 -9.59
CA GLU A 282 -0.97 16.81 -9.90
C GLU A 282 -0.18 17.98 -9.27
N GLY A 283 -0.71 19.21 -9.34
CA GLY A 283 -0.05 20.39 -8.75
C GLY A 283 0.25 20.27 -7.26
N VAL A 284 -0.63 19.61 -6.50
CA VAL A 284 -0.44 19.35 -5.07
C VAL A 284 0.65 18.30 -4.85
N VAL A 285 0.58 17.20 -5.60
CA VAL A 285 1.61 16.15 -5.58
C VAL A 285 2.99 16.76 -5.84
N HIS A 286 3.11 17.63 -6.85
CA HIS A 286 4.38 18.28 -7.17
C HIS A 286 4.92 19.15 -6.04
N GLN A 287 4.08 19.99 -5.43
CA GLN A 287 4.49 20.83 -4.31
C GLN A 287 4.99 20.01 -3.11
N TRP A 288 4.34 18.89 -2.83
CA TRP A 288 4.71 18.00 -1.73
C TRP A 288 6.02 17.26 -2.00
N GLN A 289 6.19 16.75 -3.22
CA GLN A 289 7.44 16.12 -3.65
C GLN A 289 8.61 17.10 -3.63
N GLU A 290 8.41 18.31 -4.14
CA GLU A 290 9.43 19.36 -4.13
C GLU A 290 9.82 19.75 -2.70
N GLY A 291 8.83 19.93 -1.81
CA GLY A 291 9.07 20.22 -0.40
C GLY A 291 9.90 19.12 0.28
N PHE A 292 9.59 17.85 0.01
CA PHE A 292 10.36 16.72 0.50
C PHE A 292 11.80 16.72 -0.02
N LEU A 293 11.99 16.86 -1.33
CA LEU A 293 13.32 16.81 -1.95
C LEU A 293 14.20 17.98 -1.53
N ARG A 294 13.64 19.18 -1.39
CA ARG A 294 14.38 20.34 -0.85
C ARG A 294 14.91 20.07 0.55
N ARG A 295 14.09 19.48 1.44
CA ARG A 295 14.53 19.12 2.80
C ARG A 295 15.59 18.01 2.80
N LEU A 296 15.41 17.00 1.95
CA LEU A 296 16.39 15.93 1.78
C LEU A 296 17.74 16.50 1.31
N ALA A 297 17.73 17.37 0.30
CA ALA A 297 18.93 18.00 -0.23
C ALA A 297 19.69 18.81 0.83
N LEU A 298 18.98 19.62 1.62
CA LEU A 298 19.59 20.38 2.72
C LEU A 298 20.28 19.46 3.74
N LYS A 299 19.62 18.35 4.11
CA LYS A 299 20.16 17.40 5.07
C LYS A 299 21.41 16.66 4.55
N GLU A 300 21.43 16.30 3.28
CA GLU A 300 22.60 15.64 2.68
C GLU A 300 23.78 16.61 2.51
N ILE A 301 23.51 17.90 2.26
CA ILE A 301 24.54 18.95 2.29
C ILE A 301 25.13 19.08 3.70
N GLU A 302 24.29 19.07 4.75
CA GLU A 302 24.74 19.17 6.15
C GLU A 302 25.58 17.97 6.62
N LYS A 303 25.20 16.75 6.22
CA LYS A 303 25.95 15.53 6.55
C LYS A 303 27.31 15.48 5.86
N GLY A 304 27.48 16.23 4.78
CA GLY A 304 28.58 16.08 3.84
C GLY A 304 28.40 14.82 2.98
N PHE A 305 28.62 14.95 1.68
CA PHE A 305 28.54 13.80 0.79
C PHE A 305 29.62 12.80 1.14
N ASN A 306 29.22 11.59 1.53
CA ASN A 306 30.17 10.52 1.84
C ASN A 306 30.96 10.17 0.56
N PRO A 307 32.31 10.26 0.55
CA PRO A 307 33.11 9.94 -0.62
C PRO A 307 33.16 8.44 -0.94
N ASP A 308 32.80 7.56 0.01
CA ASP A 308 32.89 6.11 -0.16
C ASP A 308 31.75 5.57 -1.03
N ASP A 309 32.04 5.45 -2.33
CA ASP A 309 31.22 4.74 -3.32
C ASP A 309 31.75 3.31 -3.50
N MET A 310 31.63 2.51 -2.43
CA MET A 310 32.27 1.18 -2.27
C MET A 310 31.97 0.19 -3.43
N LEU A 311 30.89 0.39 -4.17
CA LEU A 311 30.47 -0.46 -5.29
C LEU A 311 30.33 0.28 -6.63
N GLY A 312 30.72 1.55 -6.70
CA GLY A 312 30.56 2.34 -7.92
C GLY A 312 29.10 2.72 -8.24
N TYR A 313 28.16 2.45 -7.34
CA TYR A 313 26.74 2.65 -7.54
C TYR A 313 26.40 4.12 -7.75
N ARG A 314 26.96 5.03 -6.94
CA ARG A 314 26.62 6.46 -7.06
C ARG A 314 27.12 7.04 -8.37
N ARG A 315 28.33 6.67 -8.80
CA ARG A 315 28.86 7.05 -10.13
C ARG A 315 28.00 6.50 -11.25
N PHE A 316 27.56 5.24 -11.15
CA PHE A 316 26.63 4.65 -12.10
C PHE A 316 25.32 5.44 -12.16
N ALA A 317 24.66 5.65 -11.02
CA ALA A 317 23.39 6.37 -10.95
C ALA A 317 23.48 7.80 -11.52
N GLN A 318 24.55 8.53 -11.17
CA GLN A 318 24.81 9.87 -11.71
C GLN A 318 25.00 9.84 -13.23
N SER A 319 25.72 8.83 -13.76
CA SER A 319 25.92 8.70 -15.21
C SER A 319 24.60 8.49 -15.97
N ILE A 320 23.68 7.71 -15.40
CA ILE A 320 22.35 7.46 -15.95
C ILE A 320 21.50 8.74 -15.92
N VAL A 321 21.44 9.40 -14.77
CA VAL A 321 20.63 10.63 -14.57
C VAL A 321 21.15 11.78 -15.43
N SER A 322 22.46 11.85 -15.64
CA SER A 322 23.10 12.89 -16.46
C SER A 322 22.91 12.68 -17.95
N ASP A 323 22.50 11.50 -18.40
CA ASP A 323 22.22 11.20 -19.81
C ASP A 323 20.76 11.52 -20.16
N PRO A 324 20.48 12.63 -20.88
CA PRO A 324 19.13 13.03 -21.25
C PRO A 324 18.43 12.04 -22.18
N THR A 325 19.19 11.21 -22.88
CA THR A 325 18.70 10.24 -23.88
C THR A 325 18.37 8.89 -23.27
N CYS A 326 18.72 8.67 -22.00
CA CYS A 326 18.42 7.44 -21.29
C CYS A 326 16.90 7.26 -21.15
N ALA A 327 16.40 6.05 -21.41
CA ALA A 327 14.98 5.70 -21.28
C ALA A 327 14.44 5.96 -19.86
N TYR A 328 15.26 5.76 -18.83
CA TYR A 328 14.92 6.10 -17.45
C TYR A 328 14.61 7.59 -17.30
N VAL A 329 15.51 8.46 -17.76
CA VAL A 329 15.35 9.91 -17.66
C VAL A 329 14.17 10.38 -18.50
N ALA A 330 14.02 9.86 -19.73
CA ALA A 330 12.88 10.19 -20.59
C ALA A 330 11.53 9.83 -19.93
N LYS A 331 11.42 8.66 -19.31
CA LYS A 331 10.24 8.23 -18.55
C LYS A 331 9.96 9.19 -17.39
N TRP A 332 10.92 9.38 -16.48
CA TRP A 332 10.66 10.15 -15.25
C TRP A 332 10.47 11.65 -15.48
N ARG A 333 11.06 12.23 -16.52
CA ARG A 333 10.72 13.59 -16.98
C ARG A 333 9.27 13.73 -17.41
N SER A 334 8.72 12.72 -18.08
CA SER A 334 7.32 12.77 -18.53
C SER A 334 6.32 12.57 -17.40
N LEU A 335 6.73 11.87 -16.32
CA LEU A 335 5.86 11.53 -15.18
C LEU A 335 5.98 12.54 -14.03
N VAL A 336 7.13 13.19 -13.89
CA VAL A 336 7.43 14.17 -12.83
C VAL A 336 7.96 15.45 -13.51
N PRO A 337 7.15 16.52 -13.64
CA PRO A 337 7.49 17.73 -14.38
C PRO A 337 8.75 18.46 -13.92
N PHE A 338 9.10 18.38 -12.64
CA PHE A 338 10.30 19.02 -12.08
C PHE A 338 11.48 18.04 -11.94
N PHE A 339 11.40 16.83 -12.50
CA PHE A 339 12.46 15.82 -12.38
C PHE A 339 13.84 16.34 -12.76
N ASP A 340 13.90 17.21 -13.78
CA ASP A 340 15.14 17.85 -14.25
C ASP A 340 15.78 18.82 -13.27
N THR A 341 15.01 19.33 -12.30
CA THR A 341 15.54 20.23 -11.28
C THR A 341 16.16 19.49 -10.10
N ILE A 342 15.99 18.16 -10.02
CA ILE A 342 16.52 17.36 -8.92
C ILE A 342 18.01 17.11 -9.16
N PRO A 343 18.91 17.48 -8.24
CA PRO A 343 20.33 17.22 -8.41
C PRO A 343 20.62 15.71 -8.51
N SER A 344 21.53 15.34 -9.42
CA SER A 344 21.87 13.94 -9.70
C SER A 344 22.42 13.20 -8.47
N GLU A 345 23.12 13.91 -7.60
CA GLU A 345 23.69 13.44 -6.35
C GLU A 345 22.58 13.03 -5.38
N ILE A 346 21.50 13.82 -5.31
CA ILE A 346 20.36 13.53 -4.44
C ILE A 346 19.62 12.29 -4.95
N LEU A 347 19.41 12.16 -6.26
CA LEU A 347 18.81 10.95 -6.84
C LEU A 347 19.68 9.70 -6.62
N ALA A 348 21.00 9.83 -6.71
CA ALA A 348 21.93 8.74 -6.45
C ALA A 348 21.87 8.28 -4.97
N VAL A 349 21.94 9.21 -4.01
CA VAL A 349 21.83 8.88 -2.58
C VAL A 349 20.47 8.29 -2.24
N MET A 350 19.40 8.87 -2.77
CA MET A 350 18.04 8.42 -2.50
C MET A 350 17.76 7.02 -3.08
N SER A 351 18.37 6.68 -4.22
CA SER A 351 18.23 5.36 -4.84
C SER A 351 19.10 4.28 -4.19
N GLU A 352 20.30 4.64 -3.70
CA GLU A 352 21.25 3.70 -3.07
C GLU A 352 20.67 2.96 -1.87
N LYS A 353 19.75 3.57 -1.12
CA LYS A 353 19.18 2.93 0.07
C LYS A 353 18.42 1.64 -0.23
N TRP A 354 17.86 1.53 -1.44
CA TRP A 354 17.14 0.37 -1.95
C TRP A 354 18.07 -0.78 -2.34
N PHE A 355 19.39 -0.53 -2.35
CA PHE A 355 20.43 -1.53 -2.59
C PHE A 355 20.77 -2.31 -1.31
N THR A 356 19.79 -3.01 -0.73
CA THR A 356 19.99 -3.90 0.44
C THR A 356 19.03 -5.08 0.42
N VAL A 357 19.44 -6.20 1.01
CA VAL A 357 18.61 -7.40 1.20
C VAL A 357 18.32 -7.68 2.67
N LEU A 358 19.02 -6.99 3.58
CA LEU A 358 18.80 -7.08 5.03
C LEU A 358 18.15 -5.79 5.53
N PRO A 359 17.22 -5.88 6.50
CA PRO A 359 16.69 -4.70 7.17
C PRO A 359 17.80 -3.83 7.76
N LYS A 360 17.84 -2.54 7.40
CA LYS A 360 18.79 -1.58 7.97
C LYS A 360 18.36 -1.12 9.37
N VAL A 361 17.05 -1.05 9.59
CA VAL A 361 16.44 -0.74 10.88
C VAL A 361 15.74 -1.98 11.38
N VAL A 362 16.11 -2.43 12.58
CA VAL A 362 15.32 -3.41 13.33
C VAL A 362 14.26 -2.62 14.08
N LEU A 363 13.03 -2.64 13.56
CA LEU A 363 11.91 -1.97 14.24
C LEU A 363 11.67 -2.62 15.60
N PRO A 364 11.55 -1.84 16.69
CA PRO A 364 11.36 -2.39 18.04
C PRO A 364 10.11 -3.25 18.08
N ASP A 365 10.13 -4.41 18.72
CA ASP A 365 8.93 -5.25 18.86
C ASP A 365 7.89 -4.55 19.74
N ASP A 366 6.94 -3.83 19.12
CA ASP A 366 5.89 -3.10 19.82
C ASP A 366 5.02 -4.05 20.67
N VAL A 367 4.88 -5.30 20.21
CA VAL A 367 4.42 -6.45 21.01
C VAL A 367 5.53 -7.50 20.99
N PRO A 368 6.23 -7.75 22.10
CA PRO A 368 7.30 -8.74 22.17
C PRO A 368 6.83 -10.14 21.76
N SER A 369 7.64 -10.89 21.01
CA SER A 369 7.31 -12.26 20.60
C SER A 369 7.03 -13.20 21.78
N GLY A 370 7.54 -12.89 22.98
CA GLY A 370 7.25 -13.64 24.21
C GLY A 370 5.83 -13.49 24.73
N GLN A 371 5.10 -12.44 24.32
CA GLN A 371 3.69 -12.23 24.65
C GLN A 371 2.75 -12.87 23.62
N LEU A 372 3.30 -13.32 22.48
CA LEU A 372 2.55 -14.09 21.51
C LEU A 372 2.31 -15.52 22.03
N PRO A 373 1.14 -16.12 21.75
CA PRO A 373 0.72 -17.41 22.28
C PRO A 373 1.41 -18.58 21.55
N PHE A 374 2.73 -18.53 21.39
CA PHE A 374 3.50 -19.64 20.86
C PHE A 374 3.50 -20.81 21.84
N VAL A 375 3.47 -22.03 21.29
CA VAL A 375 3.57 -23.24 22.10
C VAL A 375 5.02 -23.41 22.54
N ASP A 376 5.24 -23.54 23.85
CA ASP A 376 6.55 -23.94 24.38
C ASP A 376 6.78 -25.42 24.09
N LEU A 377 7.54 -25.70 23.03
CA LEU A 377 7.86 -27.05 22.61
C LEU A 377 8.63 -27.85 23.67
N LYS A 378 9.28 -27.18 24.64
CA LYS A 378 9.96 -27.87 25.76
C LYS A 378 8.97 -28.47 26.76
N ARG A 379 7.75 -27.93 26.83
CA ARG A 379 6.68 -28.39 27.72
C ARG A 379 5.68 -29.30 27.01
N ALA A 380 5.80 -29.47 25.70
CA ALA A 380 4.92 -30.34 24.91
C ALA A 380 5.17 -31.82 25.24
N ASN A 381 4.11 -32.64 25.23
CA ASN A 381 4.23 -34.09 25.42
C ASN A 381 5.09 -34.70 24.29
N PRO A 382 6.24 -35.34 24.60
CA PRO A 382 7.15 -35.85 23.57
C PRO A 382 6.50 -36.86 22.63
N MET A 383 5.68 -37.79 23.14
CA MET A 383 5.02 -38.81 22.33
C MET A 383 3.97 -38.21 21.39
N GLN A 384 3.24 -37.21 21.85
CA GLN A 384 2.27 -36.51 21.03
C GLN A 384 2.97 -35.68 19.94
N TRP A 385 4.05 -35.00 20.31
CA TRP A 385 4.84 -34.19 19.38
C TRP A 385 5.51 -35.04 18.30
N GLU A 386 6.01 -36.23 18.64
CA GLU A 386 6.55 -37.18 17.67
C GLU A 386 5.49 -37.63 16.65
N LYS A 387 4.28 -37.94 17.11
CA LYS A 387 3.16 -38.26 16.22
C LYS A 387 2.83 -37.10 15.28
N GLU A 388 2.83 -35.87 15.78
CA GLU A 388 2.63 -34.68 14.96
C GLU A 388 3.73 -34.49 13.91
N ILE A 389 5.00 -34.71 14.28
CA ILE A 389 6.12 -34.65 13.35
C ILE A 389 5.96 -35.68 12.23
N ILE A 390 5.55 -36.92 12.55
CA ILE A 390 5.32 -37.96 11.56
C ILE A 390 4.21 -37.55 10.58
N LEU A 391 3.11 -37.00 11.08
CA LEU A 391 2.04 -36.46 10.25
C LEU A 391 2.54 -35.33 9.34
N ASP A 392 3.35 -34.43 9.88
CA ASP A 392 3.90 -33.33 9.11
C ASP A 392 4.83 -33.84 7.97
N TYR A 393 5.63 -34.88 8.20
CA TYR A 393 6.43 -35.51 7.13
C TYR A 393 5.58 -36.20 6.07
N ARG A 394 4.51 -36.89 6.47
CA ARG A 394 3.57 -37.52 5.53
C ARG A 394 2.92 -36.47 4.65
N LEU A 395 2.43 -35.38 5.25
CA LEU A 395 1.78 -34.30 4.53
C LEU A 395 2.76 -33.57 3.61
N ALA A 396 4.00 -33.34 4.05
CA ALA A 396 5.04 -32.78 3.20
C ALA A 396 5.44 -33.69 2.04
N THR A 397 5.39 -35.00 2.25
CA THR A 397 5.67 -35.99 1.19
C THR A 397 4.53 -35.99 0.18
N LEU A 398 3.28 -35.94 0.63
CA LEU A 398 2.11 -35.77 -0.24
C LEU A 398 2.24 -34.50 -1.08
N GLY A 399 2.47 -33.35 -0.44
CA GLY A 399 2.65 -32.09 -1.16
C GLY A 399 3.78 -32.16 -2.21
N LYS A 400 4.93 -32.76 -1.89
CA LYS A 400 6.01 -32.95 -2.88
C LYS A 400 5.59 -33.81 -4.08
N LEU A 401 4.82 -34.87 -3.85
CA LEU A 401 4.32 -35.75 -4.92
C LEU A 401 3.28 -35.03 -5.81
N GLU A 402 2.47 -34.17 -5.21
CA GLU A 402 1.42 -33.41 -5.91
C GLU A 402 1.90 -32.06 -6.48
N GLY A 403 3.17 -31.70 -6.26
CA GLY A 403 3.71 -30.40 -6.67
C GLY A 403 3.18 -29.22 -5.85
N ARG A 404 2.67 -29.49 -4.64
CA ARG A 404 2.07 -28.52 -3.72
C ARG A 404 2.95 -28.28 -2.50
N SER A 405 2.77 -27.13 -1.87
CA SER A 405 3.45 -26.82 -0.61
C SER A 405 2.71 -27.41 0.59
N ILE A 406 3.45 -27.76 1.65
CA ILE A 406 2.85 -28.26 2.92
C ILE A 406 1.83 -27.28 3.50
N GLY A 407 1.98 -25.98 3.26
CA GLY A 407 1.07 -24.97 3.75
C GLY A 407 -0.27 -24.96 3.01
N GLU A 408 -0.30 -25.34 1.73
CA GLU A 408 -1.53 -25.52 0.95
C GLU A 408 -2.29 -26.76 1.41
N GLU A 409 -1.58 -27.88 1.56
CA GLU A 409 -2.15 -29.13 2.13
C GLU A 409 -2.84 -28.88 3.48
N ARG A 410 -2.22 -28.03 4.33
CA ARG A 410 -2.76 -27.67 5.64
C ARG A 410 -3.99 -26.76 5.59
N ARG A 411 -4.13 -25.96 4.54
CA ARG A 411 -5.27 -25.05 4.35
C ARG A 411 -6.47 -25.76 3.76
N ASP A 412 -6.23 -26.76 2.93
CA ASP A 412 -7.28 -27.55 2.29
C ASP A 412 -7.94 -28.54 3.24
N ASP A 413 -7.23 -29.00 4.28
CA ASP A 413 -7.81 -29.89 5.28
C ASP A 413 -8.68 -29.10 6.29
N PRO A 414 -10.03 -29.24 6.26
CA PRO A 414 -10.91 -28.52 7.17
C PRO A 414 -10.76 -28.96 8.64
N LYS A 415 -10.12 -30.11 8.90
CA LYS A 415 -9.87 -30.60 10.27
C LYS A 415 -8.70 -29.86 10.93
N ILE A 416 -7.87 -29.18 10.14
CA ILE A 416 -6.67 -28.52 10.62
C ILE A 416 -6.98 -27.10 11.09
N ARG A 417 -6.63 -26.80 12.35
CA ARG A 417 -6.72 -25.45 12.90
C ARG A 417 -5.44 -24.67 12.60
N LEU A 418 -5.48 -23.81 11.57
CA LEU A 418 -4.31 -23.02 11.11
C LEU A 418 -3.61 -22.21 12.21
N LEU A 419 -4.37 -21.56 13.11
CA LEU A 419 -3.77 -20.82 14.23
C LEU A 419 -2.96 -21.72 15.15
N SER A 420 -3.40 -22.96 15.39
CA SER A 420 -2.67 -23.92 16.21
C SER A 420 -1.32 -24.26 15.58
N LEU A 421 -1.31 -24.47 14.26
CA LEU A 421 -0.07 -24.73 13.52
C LEU A 421 0.88 -23.53 13.56
N ALA A 422 0.37 -22.32 13.34
CA ALA A 422 1.18 -21.10 13.40
C ALA A 422 1.80 -20.89 14.80
N ARG A 423 1.04 -21.18 15.88
CA ARG A 423 1.55 -21.16 17.27
C ARG A 423 2.62 -22.21 17.53
N CYS A 424 2.58 -23.35 16.84
CA CYS A 424 3.65 -24.35 16.85
C CYS A 424 4.79 -24.03 15.87
N ARG A 425 4.83 -22.81 15.30
CA ARG A 425 5.80 -22.36 14.30
C ARG A 425 5.82 -23.20 13.02
N LYS A 426 4.71 -23.87 12.71
CA LYS A 426 4.55 -24.69 11.50
C LYS A 426 4.11 -23.81 10.32
N CYS A 427 4.59 -24.13 9.12
CA CYS A 427 4.25 -23.38 7.90
C CYS A 427 2.80 -23.57 7.49
N ILE A 428 2.11 -22.46 7.20
CA ILE A 428 0.77 -22.44 6.60
C ILE A 428 0.74 -21.53 5.38
N CYS A 429 1.88 -21.21 4.77
CA CYS A 429 1.94 -20.30 3.63
C CYS A 429 1.57 -21.03 2.35
N THR A 430 0.93 -20.32 1.42
CA THR A 430 0.66 -20.81 0.05
C THR A 430 1.96 -20.83 -0.78
N SER A 431 1.94 -21.50 -1.94
CA SER A 431 3.10 -21.65 -2.84
C SER A 431 3.70 -20.33 -3.33
N VAL A 432 2.92 -19.24 -3.31
CA VAL A 432 3.36 -17.88 -3.67
C VAL A 432 4.33 -17.26 -2.66
N CYS A 433 4.41 -17.81 -1.44
CA CYS A 433 5.34 -17.35 -0.42
C CYS A 433 6.74 -17.98 -0.61
N LEU A 434 7.79 -17.19 -0.44
CA LEU A 434 9.20 -17.61 -0.53
C LEU A 434 9.55 -18.77 0.40
N CYS A 435 8.91 -18.86 1.58
CA CYS A 435 9.23 -19.93 2.54
C CYS A 435 8.56 -21.27 2.22
N SER A 436 7.56 -21.30 1.34
CA SER A 436 6.65 -22.44 1.13
C SER A 436 7.40 -23.76 0.85
N TRP A 437 8.28 -23.76 -0.14
CA TRP A 437 9.07 -24.91 -0.51
C TRP A 437 10.14 -25.27 0.52
N ALA A 438 10.87 -24.27 1.05
CA ALA A 438 11.86 -24.51 2.10
C ALA A 438 11.26 -25.17 3.35
N CYS A 439 10.04 -24.78 3.73
CA CYS A 439 9.28 -25.38 4.81
C CYS A 439 8.75 -26.78 4.45
N THR A 440 8.43 -27.03 3.19
CA THR A 440 8.00 -28.36 2.69
C THR A 440 9.17 -29.36 2.69
N TYR A 441 10.38 -28.93 2.31
CA TYR A 441 11.57 -29.77 2.36
C TYR A 441 12.11 -29.97 3.78
N ARG A 442 12.02 -28.95 4.63
CA ARG A 442 12.51 -28.97 6.02
C ARG A 442 11.36 -28.73 6.98
N VAL A 443 10.59 -29.79 7.22
CA VAL A 443 9.31 -29.73 7.95
C VAL A 443 9.46 -29.44 9.44
N LYS A 444 10.50 -29.97 10.09
CA LYS A 444 10.75 -29.79 11.53
C LYS A 444 11.13 -28.36 11.91
N SER A 445 11.63 -27.61 10.96
CA SER A 445 12.23 -26.30 11.23
C SER A 445 11.19 -25.19 11.16
N ALA A 446 11.29 -24.24 12.10
CA ALA A 446 10.32 -23.16 12.27
C ALA A 446 10.12 -22.34 10.98
N CYS A 447 8.87 -22.07 10.65
CA CYS A 447 8.50 -21.22 9.52
C CYS A 447 8.82 -19.75 9.84
N PRO A 448 9.54 -19.02 8.97
CA PRO A 448 9.80 -17.60 9.20
C PRO A 448 8.52 -16.75 9.21
N CYS A 449 7.47 -17.17 8.52
CA CYS A 449 6.19 -16.45 8.48
C CYS A 449 5.24 -16.81 9.62
N SER A 450 5.60 -17.72 10.55
CA SER A 450 4.65 -18.15 11.58
C SER A 450 4.22 -17.01 12.49
N GLU A 451 5.13 -16.10 12.81
CA GLU A 451 4.84 -14.96 13.68
C GLU A 451 3.84 -14.00 13.04
N ARG A 452 4.07 -13.57 11.79
CA ARG A 452 3.13 -12.77 11.00
C ARG A 452 1.73 -13.37 11.02
N HIS A 453 1.63 -14.68 10.82
CA HIS A 453 0.36 -15.39 10.78
C HIS A 453 -0.32 -15.41 12.16
N VAL A 454 0.43 -15.59 13.25
CA VAL A 454 -0.11 -15.48 14.61
C VAL A 454 -0.63 -14.07 14.85
N ARG A 455 0.14 -13.02 14.51
CA ARG A 455 -0.25 -11.62 14.68
C ARG A 455 -1.54 -11.28 13.92
N ILE A 456 -1.62 -11.61 12.62
CA ILE A 456 -2.82 -11.39 11.78
C ILE A 456 -4.03 -12.16 12.33
N MET A 457 -3.89 -13.45 12.63
CA MET A 457 -5.00 -14.25 13.12
C MET A 457 -5.47 -13.83 14.52
N MET A 458 -4.58 -13.34 15.37
CA MET A 458 -4.95 -12.75 16.66
C MET A 458 -5.66 -11.42 16.48
N ALA A 459 -5.15 -10.54 15.62
CA ALA A 459 -5.80 -9.28 15.28
C ALA A 459 -7.23 -9.50 14.78
N ARG A 460 -7.49 -10.57 14.01
CA ARG A 460 -8.84 -10.96 13.59
C ARG A 460 -9.69 -11.48 14.74
N ARG A 461 -9.18 -12.42 15.55
CA ARG A 461 -9.97 -13.15 16.56
C ARG A 461 -10.24 -12.39 17.86
N CYS A 462 -9.38 -11.46 18.27
CA CYS A 462 -9.56 -10.71 19.51
C CYS A 462 -10.77 -9.78 19.38
N LYS A 463 -11.81 -9.98 20.20
CA LYS A 463 -13.02 -9.12 20.16
C LYS A 463 -12.79 -7.76 20.81
N GLU A 464 -11.92 -7.72 21.81
CA GLU A 464 -11.61 -6.52 22.59
C GLU A 464 -10.34 -5.83 22.07
N THR A 465 -10.14 -4.57 22.48
CA THR A 465 -8.98 -3.78 22.08
C THR A 465 -7.65 -4.30 22.63
N GLY A 466 -7.69 -5.20 23.63
CA GLY A 466 -6.49 -5.73 24.26
C GLY A 466 -5.77 -4.65 25.09
N PRO A 467 -4.61 -4.97 25.68
CA PRO A 467 -3.91 -4.06 26.60
C PRO A 467 -3.07 -2.99 25.89
N PHE A 468 -2.95 -3.03 24.56
CA PHE A 468 -2.11 -2.13 23.79
C PHE A 468 -2.92 -0.99 23.18
N ASP A 469 -2.30 0.18 23.10
CA ASP A 469 -2.89 1.33 22.41
C ASP A 469 -3.09 1.07 20.90
N PHE A 470 -3.81 1.97 20.24
CA PHE A 470 -4.06 1.85 18.81
C PHE A 470 -2.77 1.84 17.99
N THR A 471 -1.83 2.73 18.29
CA THR A 471 -0.57 2.89 17.55
C THR A 471 0.27 1.60 17.57
N ILE A 472 0.45 0.95 18.73
CA ILE A 472 1.17 -0.31 18.87
C ILE A 472 0.49 -1.43 18.08
N ARG A 473 -0.84 -1.50 18.12
CA ARG A 473 -1.61 -2.50 17.37
C ARG A 473 -1.52 -2.27 15.87
N ALA A 474 -1.59 -1.01 15.44
CA ALA A 474 -1.42 -0.61 14.05
C ALA A 474 0.00 -0.91 13.54
N ASN A 475 1.06 -0.61 14.32
CA ASN A 475 2.44 -0.96 13.99
C ASN A 475 2.62 -2.48 13.85
N THR A 476 2.03 -3.25 14.78
CA THR A 476 2.05 -4.71 14.75
C THR A 476 1.35 -5.27 13.50
N ALA A 477 0.19 -4.72 13.15
CA ALA A 477 -0.55 -5.11 11.95
C ALA A 477 0.23 -4.73 10.68
N ALA A 478 0.76 -3.50 10.60
CA ALA A 478 1.56 -3.01 9.49
C ALA A 478 2.77 -3.91 9.22
N ARG A 479 3.50 -4.28 10.28
CA ARG A 479 4.65 -5.19 10.18
C ARG A 479 4.26 -6.55 9.65
N ALA A 480 3.20 -7.15 10.19
CA ALA A 480 2.76 -8.47 9.73
C ALA A 480 2.29 -8.44 8.26
N CYS A 481 1.66 -7.34 7.82
CA CYS A 481 1.25 -7.14 6.43
C CYS A 481 2.45 -6.90 5.51
N TRP A 482 3.42 -6.09 5.94
CA TRP A 482 4.68 -5.87 5.22
C TRP A 482 5.47 -7.17 5.06
N GLU A 483 5.60 -7.98 6.12
CA GLU A 483 6.19 -9.32 6.05
C GLU A 483 5.41 -10.27 5.13
N GLY A 484 4.11 -10.00 4.92
CA GLY A 484 3.26 -10.64 3.91
C GLY A 484 3.79 -10.38 2.52
N LEU A 485 3.76 -9.10 2.13
CA LEU A 485 4.18 -8.57 0.84
C LEU A 485 5.65 -8.89 0.54
N ALA A 486 6.54 -8.66 1.50
CA ALA A 486 7.98 -8.86 1.35
C ALA A 486 8.37 -10.33 1.15
N MET A 487 7.55 -11.28 1.63
CA MET A 487 7.79 -12.71 1.50
C MET A 487 7.13 -13.32 0.26
N LEU A 488 6.52 -12.53 -0.62
CA LEU A 488 6.05 -13.00 -1.91
C LEU A 488 7.25 -13.37 -2.80
N ARG A 489 7.10 -14.41 -3.62
CA ARG A 489 8.11 -14.76 -4.61
C ARG A 489 8.23 -13.68 -5.68
N ARG A 490 9.40 -13.57 -6.29
CA ARG A 490 9.66 -12.59 -7.36
C ARG A 490 8.79 -12.79 -8.60
N ASP A 491 8.40 -14.03 -8.87
CA ASP A 491 7.65 -14.48 -10.06
C ASP A 491 6.13 -14.55 -9.84
N VAL A 492 5.61 -14.06 -8.71
CA VAL A 492 4.16 -13.96 -8.52
C VAL A 492 3.55 -13.00 -9.54
N LYS A 493 2.27 -13.19 -9.88
CA LYS A 493 1.50 -12.25 -10.72
C LYS A 493 1.06 -11.03 -9.92
N ASP A 494 0.78 -9.93 -10.60
CA ASP A 494 0.34 -8.68 -9.95
C ASP A 494 -0.97 -8.88 -9.16
N ASP A 495 -1.89 -9.71 -9.65
CA ASP A 495 -3.11 -10.08 -8.92
C ASP A 495 -2.83 -10.67 -7.54
N THR A 496 -1.73 -11.41 -7.38
CA THR A 496 -1.34 -11.98 -6.08
C THR A 496 -0.88 -10.91 -5.11
N ILE A 497 -0.19 -9.88 -5.61
CA ILE A 497 0.23 -8.72 -4.80
C ILE A 497 -1.02 -7.95 -4.35
N LEU A 498 -2.00 -7.76 -5.23
CA LEU A 498 -3.27 -7.10 -4.90
C LEU A 498 -4.10 -7.89 -3.87
N LEU A 499 -4.06 -9.23 -3.91
CA LEU A 499 -4.70 -10.06 -2.88
C LEU A 499 -4.05 -9.88 -1.50
N GLU A 500 -2.72 -9.76 -1.43
CA GLU A 500 -2.03 -9.53 -0.14
C GLU A 500 -2.30 -8.10 0.38
N TRP A 501 -2.49 -7.12 -0.51
CA TRP A 501 -2.99 -5.79 -0.12
C TRP A 501 -4.41 -5.83 0.44
N ARG A 502 -5.29 -6.64 -0.15
CA ARG A 502 -6.66 -6.83 0.35
C ARG A 502 -6.66 -7.39 1.77
N GLU A 503 -5.81 -8.38 2.05
CA GLU A 503 -5.61 -8.92 3.39
C GLU A 503 -5.18 -7.82 4.37
N ALA A 504 -4.29 -6.91 3.96
CA ALA A 504 -3.90 -5.76 4.78
C ALA A 504 -5.10 -4.84 5.07
N PHE A 505 -5.92 -4.51 4.07
CA PHE A 505 -7.11 -3.68 4.25
C PHE A 505 -8.09 -4.29 5.24
N GLU A 506 -8.36 -5.59 5.15
CA GLU A 506 -9.25 -6.29 6.09
C GLU A 506 -8.70 -6.28 7.54
N VAL A 507 -7.39 -6.46 7.71
CA VAL A 507 -6.77 -6.41 9.05
C VAL A 507 -6.88 -5.01 9.66
N PHE A 508 -6.64 -3.96 8.87
CA PHE A 508 -6.74 -2.58 9.34
C PHE A 508 -8.19 -2.15 9.57
N GLU A 509 -9.12 -2.57 8.72
CA GLU A 509 -10.55 -2.36 8.91
C GLU A 509 -10.99 -2.87 10.28
N LEU A 510 -10.66 -4.13 10.61
CA LEU A 510 -10.96 -4.72 11.91
C LEU A 510 -10.27 -3.99 13.07
N THR A 511 -9.02 -3.55 12.89
CA THR A 511 -8.27 -2.84 13.93
C THR A 511 -8.89 -1.49 14.25
N ILE A 512 -9.23 -0.71 13.23
CA ILE A 512 -9.86 0.61 13.35
C ILE A 512 -11.27 0.48 13.93
N GLN A 513 -12.07 -0.44 13.40
CA GLN A 513 -13.41 -0.73 13.90
C GLN A 513 -13.42 -1.03 15.41
N LYS A 514 -12.48 -1.87 15.88
CA LYS A 514 -12.33 -2.17 17.31
C LYS A 514 -11.95 -0.97 18.14
N GLU A 515 -11.06 -0.11 17.64
CA GLU A 515 -10.65 1.11 18.35
C GLU A 515 -11.81 2.11 18.51
N ARG A 516 -12.69 2.17 17.52
CA ARG A 516 -13.84 3.08 17.49
C ARG A 516 -15.02 2.58 18.32
N TRP A 517 -15.14 1.27 18.53
CA TRP A 517 -16.19 0.65 19.34
C TRP A 517 -15.74 0.21 20.73
N ALA A 518 -14.51 0.53 21.11
CA ALA A 518 -14.05 0.34 22.48
C ALA A 518 -14.55 1.48 23.35
N ASP A 519 -15.67 1.20 24.03
CA ASP A 519 -16.20 2.02 25.14
C ASP A 519 -15.41 1.77 26.44
#